data_AF-A0A323VDI4-F1
#
_entry.id   AF-A0A323VDI4-F1
#
_cell.length_a   1.000
_cell.length_b   1.000
_cell.length_c   1.000
_cell.angle_alpha   90.00
_cell.angle_beta   90.00
_cell.angle_gamma   90.00
#
_symmetry.space_group_name_H-M   'P 1'
#
loop_
_entity.id
_entity.type
_entity.pdbx_description
1 polymer ?
#
loop_
_entity_poly.entity_id
_entity_poly.type
_entity_poly.pdbx_seq_one_letter_code
_entity_poly.pdbx_strand_id
1 'polypeptide(L)'
;MADETTQPAPVPPTVAAASVAPTPTDESSVRLFGQDGVESAYREVVELATVLALDPEWTLHDGDNEVSDLDAVLAGRYYEAQAGYIRDRAEACDDDDAQACFDVLAQVLFDLTVSAEDQGVLEYRPDGEFVTAQSLTDPTVTTIDIEGTDGLRIAFAHTATMRMISGGTPLTATMTRHLSYDLWPAPAGNAQPWWIVNWSLDYEGEVIDETTGEALA
;
A
#
# COMPACT_ATOMS: atom_id res chain seq x y z
N MET A 1 -3.61 -31.25 -38.76
CA MET A 1 -3.73 -31.22 -37.29
C MET A 1 -2.72 -30.19 -36.84
N ALA A 2 -3.20 -28.98 -36.53
CA ALA A 2 -2.34 -27.94 -36.00
C ALA A 2 -2.06 -28.30 -34.54
N ASP A 3 -0.80 -28.32 -34.15
CA ASP A 3 -0.40 -28.35 -32.74
C ASP A 3 -1.11 -27.20 -32.03
N GLU A 4 -1.98 -27.53 -31.07
CA GLU A 4 -2.34 -26.60 -30.00
C GLU A 4 -1.04 -26.27 -29.27
N THR A 5 -0.42 -25.15 -29.64
CA THR A 5 0.63 -24.55 -28.84
C THR A 5 0.03 -24.25 -27.48
N THR A 6 0.27 -25.14 -26.53
CA THR A 6 -0.08 -24.94 -25.12
C THR A 6 0.69 -23.70 -24.68
N GLN A 7 -0.01 -22.58 -24.57
CA GLN A 7 0.58 -21.34 -24.07
C GLN A 7 1.13 -21.65 -22.67
N PRO A 8 2.40 -21.31 -22.38
CA PRO A 8 2.95 -21.53 -21.05
C PRO A 8 2.07 -20.85 -20.02
N ALA A 9 1.91 -21.49 -18.86
CA ALA A 9 1.15 -20.92 -17.76
C ALA A 9 1.73 -19.54 -17.39
N PRO A 10 0.88 -18.55 -17.10
CA PRO A 10 1.34 -17.22 -16.73
C PRO A 10 2.24 -17.29 -15.50
N VAL A 11 3.33 -16.50 -15.52
CA VAL A 11 4.24 -16.38 -14.37
C VAL A 11 3.53 -15.55 -13.31
N PRO A 12 3.49 -15.98 -12.04
CA PRO A 12 2.91 -15.17 -10.96
C PRO A 12 3.59 -13.80 -10.86
N PRO A 13 2.84 -12.74 -10.54
CA PRO A 13 3.41 -11.41 -10.34
C PRO A 13 4.42 -11.42 -9.18
N THR A 14 5.47 -10.63 -9.35
CA THR A 14 6.56 -10.51 -8.38
C THR A 14 6.70 -9.08 -7.91
N VAL A 15 6.99 -8.94 -6.61
CA VAL A 15 7.19 -7.66 -5.93
C VAL A 15 8.66 -7.56 -5.53
N ALA A 16 9.39 -6.59 -6.07
CA ALA A 16 10.77 -6.33 -5.71
C ALA A 16 10.89 -5.98 -4.23
N ALA A 17 11.94 -6.47 -3.58
CA ALA A 17 12.21 -6.12 -2.19
C ALA A 17 12.50 -4.61 -2.04
N ALA A 18 11.95 -4.00 -1.00
CA ALA A 18 12.15 -2.59 -0.72
C ALA A 18 13.55 -2.29 -0.17
N SER A 19 14.15 -1.20 -0.67
CA SER A 19 15.26 -0.55 0.02
C SER A 19 14.71 0.33 1.15
N VAL A 20 14.94 -0.08 2.40
CA VAL A 20 14.38 0.61 3.58
C VAL A 20 15.47 1.37 4.33
N ALA A 21 15.27 2.68 4.55
CA ALA A 21 16.15 3.47 5.40
C ALA A 21 16.14 2.97 6.86
N PRO A 22 17.24 3.12 7.62
CA PRO A 22 17.25 2.73 9.03
C PRO A 22 16.19 3.47 9.85
N THR A 23 15.67 2.83 10.90
CA THR A 23 14.76 3.46 11.84
C THR A 23 15.40 4.72 12.43
N PRO A 24 14.74 5.90 12.33
CA PRO A 24 15.27 7.12 12.92
C PRO A 24 15.24 7.01 14.45
N THR A 25 16.29 7.51 15.09
CA THR A 25 16.35 7.56 16.56
C THR A 25 15.84 8.92 17.04
N ASP A 26 14.68 8.93 17.69
CA ASP A 26 14.17 10.07 18.44
C ASP A 26 14.22 9.78 19.94
N GLU A 27 14.92 10.61 20.71
CA GLU A 27 15.13 10.38 22.15
C GLU A 27 13.82 10.37 22.94
N SER A 28 12.84 11.18 22.54
CA SER A 28 11.55 11.26 23.23
C SER A 28 10.74 9.98 23.03
N SER A 29 10.71 9.47 21.79
CA SER A 29 10.07 8.21 21.41
C SER A 29 10.71 7.02 22.13
N VAL A 30 12.05 6.95 22.15
CA VAL A 30 12.78 5.89 22.87
C VAL A 30 12.55 5.96 24.38
N ARG A 31 12.43 7.16 24.96
CA ARG A 31 12.14 7.32 26.39
C ARG A 31 10.76 6.79 26.78
N LEU A 32 9.75 6.99 25.93
CA LEU A 32 8.37 6.57 26.22
C LEU A 32 8.12 5.10 25.88
N PHE A 33 8.61 4.63 24.73
CA PHE A 33 8.25 3.32 24.18
C PHE A 33 9.41 2.31 24.16
N GLY A 34 10.62 2.74 24.52
CA GLY A 34 11.83 1.92 24.37
C GLY A 34 12.29 1.81 22.92
N GLN A 35 13.56 1.43 22.73
CA GLN A 35 14.12 1.27 21.40
C GLN A 35 13.43 0.12 20.63
N ASP A 36 13.25 -1.03 21.28
CA ASP A 36 12.56 -2.19 20.69
C ASP A 36 11.13 -1.85 20.26
N GLY A 37 10.42 -1.01 21.03
CA GLY A 37 9.07 -0.56 20.69
C GLY A 37 9.05 0.30 19.43
N VAL A 38 9.93 1.30 19.36
CA VAL A 38 10.08 2.17 18.17
C VAL A 38 10.46 1.35 16.92
N GLU A 39 11.41 0.43 17.05
CA GLU A 39 11.85 -0.43 15.94
C GLU A 39 10.74 -1.41 15.49
N SER A 40 9.92 -1.92 16.41
CA SER A 40 8.76 -2.77 16.07
C SER A 40 7.71 -1.97 15.31
N ALA A 41 7.36 -0.78 15.82
CA ALA A 41 6.37 0.10 15.19
C ALA A 41 6.79 0.45 13.76
N TYR A 42 8.05 0.84 13.57
CA TYR A 42 8.61 1.14 12.26
C TYR A 42 8.53 -0.05 11.30
N ARG A 43 8.87 -1.25 11.77
CA ARG A 43 8.84 -2.48 10.97
C ARG A 43 7.43 -2.83 10.49
N GLU A 44 6.42 -2.66 11.33
CA GLU A 44 5.03 -2.97 10.97
C GLU A 44 4.47 -2.04 9.90
N VAL A 45 4.74 -0.74 9.98
CA VAL A 45 4.29 0.20 8.95
C VAL A 45 5.09 0.06 7.66
N VAL A 46 6.37 -0.33 7.74
CA VAL A 46 7.18 -0.69 6.58
C VAL A 46 6.60 -1.91 5.87
N GLU A 47 6.27 -2.97 6.61
CA GLU A 47 5.64 -4.17 6.05
C GLU A 47 4.29 -3.85 5.41
N LEU A 48 3.46 -3.03 6.07
CA LEU A 48 2.20 -2.57 5.50
C LEU A 48 2.44 -1.86 4.16
N ALA A 49 3.32 -0.86 4.13
CA ALA A 49 3.51 -0.04 2.94
C ALA A 49 4.20 -0.76 1.77
N THR A 50 5.06 -1.75 2.03
CA THR A 50 5.94 -2.36 1.01
C THR A 50 5.56 -3.78 0.60
N VAL A 51 4.80 -4.48 1.45
CA VAL A 51 4.37 -5.86 1.21
C VAL A 51 2.85 -5.90 1.06
N LEU A 52 2.11 -5.60 2.13
CA LEU A 52 0.66 -5.77 2.15
C LEU A 52 -0.06 -4.80 1.21
N ALA A 53 0.43 -3.56 1.12
CA ALA A 53 -0.16 -2.55 0.24
C ALA A 53 0.09 -2.81 -1.25
N LEU A 54 0.99 -3.73 -1.60
CA LEU A 54 1.38 -4.10 -2.97
C LEU A 54 1.10 -5.57 -3.27
N ASP A 55 0.22 -6.20 -2.48
CA ASP A 55 -0.10 -7.61 -2.65
C ASP A 55 -0.84 -7.84 -3.97
N PRO A 56 -0.33 -8.69 -4.87
CA PRO A 56 -0.95 -8.88 -6.16
C PRO A 56 -2.37 -9.46 -6.11
N GLU A 57 -2.82 -10.04 -4.99
CA GLU A 57 -4.15 -10.61 -4.89
C GLU A 57 -5.29 -9.56 -4.94
N TRP A 58 -5.02 -8.29 -4.62
CA TRP A 58 -6.05 -7.24 -4.59
C TRP A 58 -5.58 -5.86 -5.08
N THR A 59 -4.34 -5.74 -5.55
CA THR A 59 -3.77 -4.43 -5.87
C THR A 59 -4.31 -3.85 -7.19
N LEU A 60 -4.54 -4.67 -8.21
CA LEU A 60 -4.98 -4.18 -9.52
C LEU A 60 -6.49 -4.24 -9.64
N HIS A 61 -7.08 -3.23 -10.27
CA HIS A 61 -8.47 -3.30 -10.68
C HIS A 61 -8.66 -4.32 -11.82
N ASP A 62 -8.95 -5.58 -11.47
CA ASP A 62 -9.15 -6.67 -12.44
C ASP A 62 -10.61 -7.16 -12.52
N GLY A 63 -11.48 -6.62 -11.67
CA GLY A 63 -12.89 -6.96 -11.57
C GLY A 63 -13.22 -8.17 -10.69
N ASP A 64 -12.22 -8.81 -10.09
CA ASP A 64 -12.38 -9.95 -9.18
C ASP A 64 -12.09 -9.60 -7.70
N ASN A 65 -11.63 -8.37 -7.41
CA ASN A 65 -11.40 -7.88 -6.05
C ASN A 65 -12.72 -7.77 -5.25
N GLU A 66 -12.68 -8.19 -3.99
CA GLU A 66 -13.75 -8.00 -3.02
C GLU A 66 -13.24 -7.26 -1.78
N VAL A 67 -14.08 -6.45 -1.13
CA VAL A 67 -13.75 -5.78 0.14
C VAL A 67 -13.20 -6.75 1.21
N SER A 68 -13.63 -8.01 1.17
CA SER A 68 -13.17 -9.04 2.12
C SER A 68 -11.69 -9.42 1.97
N ASP A 69 -11.07 -9.12 0.83
CA ASP A 69 -9.63 -9.34 0.60
C ASP A 69 -8.78 -8.48 1.56
N LEU A 70 -9.33 -7.37 2.05
CA LEU A 70 -8.67 -6.50 3.02
C LEU A 70 -8.62 -7.09 4.44
N ASP A 71 -9.36 -8.14 4.76
CA ASP A 71 -9.45 -8.65 6.13
C ASP A 71 -8.08 -9.07 6.70
N ALA A 72 -7.20 -9.62 5.87
CA ALA A 72 -5.84 -9.99 6.28
C ALA A 72 -5.00 -8.77 6.68
N VAL A 73 -5.20 -7.63 6.00
CA VAL A 73 -4.51 -6.38 6.30
C VAL A 73 -5.10 -5.69 7.53
N LEU A 74 -6.43 -5.72 7.65
CA LEU A 74 -7.16 -5.05 8.71
C LEU A 74 -7.06 -5.76 10.07
N ALA A 75 -6.95 -7.09 10.07
CA ALA A 75 -7.01 -7.91 11.28
C ALA A 75 -5.90 -7.56 12.28
N GLY A 76 -6.29 -6.96 13.40
CA GLY A 76 -5.41 -6.64 14.53
C GLY A 76 -4.49 -5.43 14.33
N ARG A 77 -4.31 -4.95 13.10
CA ARG A 77 -3.40 -3.85 12.76
C ARG A 77 -4.02 -2.47 12.94
N TYR A 78 -5.34 -2.36 12.89
CA TYR A 78 -6.08 -1.11 13.03
C TYR A 78 -6.88 -1.08 14.31
N TYR A 79 -7.06 0.13 14.85
CA TYR A 79 -8.09 0.35 15.86
C TYR A 79 -9.47 0.00 15.27
N GLU A 80 -10.35 -0.60 16.07
CA GLU A 80 -11.59 -1.22 15.56
C GLU A 80 -12.45 -0.28 14.72
N ALA A 81 -12.58 0.98 15.14
CA ALA A 81 -13.32 1.99 14.38
C ALA A 81 -12.65 2.33 13.04
N GLN A 82 -11.31 2.30 12.99
CA GLN A 82 -10.56 2.53 11.75
C GLN A 82 -10.64 1.34 10.79
N ALA A 83 -10.61 0.11 11.32
CA ALA A 83 -10.86 -1.08 10.49
C ALA A 83 -12.26 -1.05 9.87
N GLY A 84 -13.28 -0.61 10.63
CA GLY A 84 -14.64 -0.42 10.11
C GLY A 84 -14.67 0.64 9.01
N TYR A 85 -14.06 1.80 9.28
CA TYR A 85 -13.96 2.89 8.29
C TYR A 85 -13.33 2.45 6.97
N ILE A 86 -12.23 1.70 7.00
CA ILE A 86 -11.56 1.26 5.76
C ILE A 86 -12.44 0.31 4.96
N ARG A 87 -13.18 -0.60 5.60
CA ARG A 87 -14.14 -1.46 4.88
C ARG A 87 -15.23 -0.63 4.22
N ASP A 88 -15.83 0.31 4.96
CA ASP A 88 -16.85 1.20 4.41
C ASP A 88 -16.30 2.03 3.23
N ARG A 89 -15.01 2.42 3.26
CA ARG A 89 -14.36 3.13 2.15
C ARG A 89 -14.03 2.22 0.96
N ALA A 90 -13.69 0.96 1.19
CA ALA A 90 -13.51 0.00 0.11
C ALA A 90 -14.86 -0.30 -0.58
N GLU A 91 -15.94 -0.52 0.18
CA GLU A 91 -17.29 -0.67 -0.38
C GLU A 91 -17.70 0.56 -1.22
N ALA A 92 -17.45 1.77 -0.71
CA ALA A 92 -17.74 2.99 -1.45
C ALA A 92 -16.82 3.17 -2.68
N CYS A 93 -15.58 2.71 -2.63
CA CYS A 93 -14.67 2.74 -3.77
C CYS A 93 -15.18 1.83 -4.91
N ASP A 94 -15.63 0.61 -4.58
CA ASP A 94 -16.25 -0.32 -5.54
C ASP A 94 -17.53 0.27 -6.17
N ASP A 95 -18.22 1.15 -5.44
CA ASP A 95 -19.38 1.93 -5.91
C ASP A 95 -18.99 3.26 -6.63
N ASP A 96 -17.77 3.35 -7.18
CA ASP A 96 -17.20 4.48 -7.93
C ASP A 96 -17.03 5.80 -7.10
N ASP A 97 -16.96 5.76 -5.76
CA ASP A 97 -16.61 6.94 -4.95
C ASP A 97 -15.09 7.19 -4.97
N ALA A 98 -14.67 8.11 -5.84
CA ALA A 98 -13.27 8.49 -6.00
C ALA A 98 -12.59 8.97 -4.71
N GLN A 99 -13.31 9.63 -3.79
CA GLN A 99 -12.72 10.06 -2.52
C GLN A 99 -12.51 8.86 -1.59
N ALA A 100 -13.43 7.90 -1.61
CA ALA A 100 -13.30 6.67 -0.85
C ALA A 100 -12.12 5.83 -1.37
N CYS A 101 -11.94 5.71 -2.69
CA CYS A 101 -10.77 5.05 -3.27
C CYS A 101 -9.45 5.67 -2.81
N PHE A 102 -9.37 7.01 -2.74
CA PHE A 102 -8.18 7.69 -2.22
C PHE A 102 -7.92 7.35 -0.74
N ASP A 103 -8.97 7.26 0.08
CA ASP A 103 -8.84 6.91 1.50
C ASP A 103 -8.32 5.48 1.69
N VAL A 104 -8.73 4.54 0.85
CA VAL A 104 -8.23 3.15 0.85
C VAL A 104 -6.79 3.10 0.34
N LEU A 105 -6.49 3.83 -0.76
CA LEU A 105 -5.15 3.93 -1.36
C LEU A 105 -4.08 4.39 -0.35
N ALA A 106 -4.48 5.25 0.58
CA ALA A 106 -3.62 5.71 1.68
C ALA A 106 -3.12 4.57 2.58
N GLN A 107 -3.84 3.45 2.62
CA GLN A 107 -3.47 2.27 3.42
C GLN A 107 -2.87 1.17 2.57
N VAL A 108 -3.57 0.81 1.50
CA VAL A 108 -3.26 -0.30 0.60
C VAL A 108 -3.61 0.13 -0.80
N LEU A 109 -2.85 -0.29 -1.82
CA LEU A 109 -3.20 0.03 -3.21
C LEU A 109 -4.31 -0.89 -3.70
N PHE A 110 -5.38 -1.03 -2.92
CA PHE A 110 -6.54 -1.84 -3.28
C PHE A 110 -7.20 -1.27 -4.53
N ASP A 111 -7.51 -2.15 -5.47
CA ASP A 111 -8.29 -1.83 -6.66
C ASP A 111 -7.75 -0.61 -7.44
N LEU A 112 -6.43 -0.55 -7.62
CA LEU A 112 -5.77 0.57 -8.27
C LEU A 112 -6.26 0.73 -9.71
N THR A 113 -6.61 1.96 -10.09
CA THR A 113 -6.85 2.38 -11.47
C THR A 113 -5.80 3.42 -11.89
N VAL A 114 -5.50 3.50 -13.19
CA VAL A 114 -4.47 4.42 -13.73
C VAL A 114 -5.02 5.84 -13.93
N SER A 115 -6.32 5.98 -14.18
CA SER A 115 -7.00 7.27 -14.21
C SER A 115 -8.45 7.09 -13.79
N ALA A 116 -9.06 8.14 -13.22
CA ALA A 116 -10.47 8.12 -12.84
C ALA A 116 -11.42 7.96 -14.03
N GLU A 117 -10.96 8.23 -15.25
CA GLU A 117 -11.73 8.00 -16.48
C GLU A 117 -11.51 6.59 -17.06
N ASP A 118 -10.45 5.90 -16.64
CA ASP A 118 -10.11 4.54 -17.04
C ASP A 118 -10.70 3.54 -16.03
N GLN A 119 -11.97 3.20 -16.23
CA GLN A 119 -12.65 2.07 -15.58
C GLN A 119 -12.26 0.72 -16.23
N GLY A 120 -11.11 0.67 -16.90
CA GLY A 120 -10.61 -0.51 -17.58
C GLY A 120 -9.95 -1.48 -16.60
N VAL A 121 -10.07 -2.77 -16.91
CA VAL A 121 -9.34 -3.83 -16.20
C VAL A 121 -7.84 -3.65 -16.43
N LEU A 122 -7.09 -3.56 -15.32
CA LEU A 122 -5.65 -3.65 -15.28
C LEU A 122 -5.23 -5.12 -15.15
N GLU A 123 -4.25 -5.52 -15.95
CA GLU A 123 -3.74 -6.89 -15.96
C GLU A 123 -2.25 -6.94 -15.60
N TYR A 124 -1.84 -8.03 -14.96
CA TYR A 124 -0.42 -8.34 -14.80
C TYR A 124 0.24 -8.65 -16.13
N ARG A 125 1.50 -8.25 -16.26
CA ARG A 125 2.32 -8.62 -17.40
C ARG A 125 2.61 -10.12 -17.41
N PRO A 126 2.69 -10.76 -18.58
CA PRO A 126 2.97 -12.18 -18.69
C PRO A 126 4.39 -12.57 -18.26
N ASP A 127 5.31 -11.59 -18.13
CA ASP A 127 6.66 -11.79 -17.61
C ASP A 127 6.69 -11.88 -16.06
N GLY A 128 5.57 -11.57 -15.39
CA GLY A 128 5.45 -11.62 -13.93
C GLY A 128 6.15 -10.46 -13.21
N GLU A 129 6.69 -9.47 -13.91
CA GLU A 129 7.31 -8.30 -13.28
C GLU A 129 6.23 -7.27 -12.92
N PHE A 130 5.81 -7.24 -11.66
CA PHE A 130 4.83 -6.26 -11.18
C PHE A 130 5.53 -5.04 -10.56
N VAL A 131 6.04 -5.15 -9.34
CA VAL A 131 6.84 -4.07 -8.73
C VAL A 131 8.30 -4.35 -9.03
N THR A 132 8.93 -3.49 -9.82
CA THR A 132 10.32 -3.69 -10.26
C THR A 132 11.35 -2.97 -9.41
N ALA A 133 10.93 -1.91 -8.71
CA ALA A 133 11.73 -1.19 -7.74
C ALA A 133 10.82 -0.55 -6.70
N GLN A 134 11.27 -0.52 -5.44
CA GLN A 134 10.65 0.28 -4.40
C GLN A 134 11.64 0.69 -3.31
N SER A 135 11.40 1.84 -2.68
CA SER A 135 12.23 2.37 -1.59
C SER A 135 11.45 3.20 -0.59
N LEU A 136 11.88 3.14 0.67
CA LEU A 136 11.42 4.00 1.76
C LEU A 136 12.53 4.97 2.16
N THR A 137 12.28 6.27 2.03
CA THR A 137 13.23 7.34 2.37
C THR A 137 12.67 8.32 3.38
N ASP A 138 13.58 9.10 3.97
CA ASP A 138 13.28 10.19 4.90
C ASP A 138 12.35 9.79 6.07
N PRO A 139 12.59 8.64 6.73
CA PRO A 139 11.72 8.21 7.80
C PRO A 139 11.83 9.14 9.00
N THR A 140 10.69 9.42 9.63
CA THR A 140 10.59 10.11 10.91
C THR A 140 9.77 9.26 11.87
N VAL A 141 10.17 9.27 13.15
CA VAL A 141 9.38 8.71 14.25
C VAL A 141 9.32 9.79 15.32
N THR A 142 8.10 10.20 15.68
CA THR A 142 7.87 11.20 16.71
C THR A 142 6.79 10.76 17.68
N THR A 143 6.85 11.26 18.90
CA THR A 143 5.78 11.06 19.88
C THR A 143 4.60 11.97 19.57
N ILE A 144 3.39 11.44 19.72
CA ILE A 144 2.14 12.20 19.60
C ILE A 144 1.25 11.96 20.82
N ASP A 145 0.33 12.89 21.09
CA ASP A 145 -0.76 12.71 22.05
C ASP A 145 -2.07 12.81 21.25
N ILE A 146 -2.84 11.72 21.24
CA ILE A 146 -4.18 11.68 20.65
C ILE A 146 -5.15 11.40 21.78
N GLU A 147 -5.99 12.39 22.08
CA GLU A 147 -7.03 12.28 23.11
C GLU A 147 -6.49 11.86 24.50
N GLY A 148 -5.28 12.29 24.86
CA GLY A 148 -4.65 11.95 26.14
C GLY A 148 -3.97 10.58 26.18
N THR A 149 -3.84 9.92 25.03
CA THR A 149 -3.08 8.67 24.87
C THR A 149 -1.81 8.94 24.07
N ASP A 150 -0.66 8.66 24.70
CA ASP A 150 0.64 8.72 24.05
C ASP A 150 0.72 7.69 22.92
N GLY A 151 1.22 8.12 21.77
CA GLY A 151 1.43 7.28 20.59
C GLY A 151 2.70 7.63 19.83
N LEU A 152 2.88 6.96 18.70
CA LEU A 152 3.94 7.26 17.75
C LEU A 152 3.33 7.74 16.43
N ARG A 153 3.89 8.79 15.84
CA ARG A 153 3.71 9.08 14.41
C ARG A 153 4.93 8.58 13.66
N ILE A 154 4.69 7.79 12.63
CA ILE A 154 5.73 7.36 11.69
C ILE A 154 5.38 7.93 10.33
N ALA A 155 6.33 8.64 9.72
CA ALA A 155 6.15 9.16 8.36
C ALA A 155 7.38 8.86 7.50
N PHE A 156 7.16 8.64 6.21
CA PHE A 156 8.21 8.37 5.22
C PHE A 156 7.71 8.63 3.80
N ALA A 157 8.63 8.78 2.86
CA ALA A 157 8.32 8.71 1.43
C ALA A 157 8.51 7.27 0.93
N HIS A 158 7.51 6.74 0.23
CA HIS A 158 7.53 5.44 -0.42
C HIS A 158 7.43 5.59 -1.94
N THR A 159 8.52 5.33 -2.64
CA THR A 159 8.54 5.30 -4.10
C THR A 159 8.46 3.86 -4.59
N ALA A 160 7.58 3.58 -5.56
CA ALA A 160 7.47 2.28 -6.21
C ALA A 160 7.28 2.43 -7.73
N THR A 161 7.89 1.53 -8.50
CA THR A 161 7.72 1.41 -9.96
C THR A 161 7.00 0.12 -10.28
N MET A 162 5.77 0.25 -10.78
CA MET A 162 4.85 -0.82 -11.12
C MET A 162 4.76 -0.98 -12.65
N ARG A 163 4.64 -2.21 -13.13
CA ARG A 163 4.41 -2.53 -14.53
C ARG A 163 3.15 -3.35 -14.68
N MET A 164 2.32 -2.96 -15.63
CA MET A 164 0.97 -3.51 -15.82
C MET A 164 0.55 -3.38 -17.29
N ILE A 165 -0.65 -3.86 -17.60
CA ILE A 165 -1.29 -3.70 -18.90
C ILE A 165 -2.65 -3.03 -18.67
N SER A 166 -2.97 -1.96 -19.41
CA SER A 166 -4.33 -1.41 -19.50
C SER A 166 -4.79 -1.51 -20.96
N GLY A 167 -5.91 -2.19 -21.20
CA GLY A 167 -6.49 -2.31 -22.55
C GLY A 167 -5.54 -2.90 -23.61
N GLY A 168 -4.59 -3.76 -23.20
CA GLY A 168 -3.55 -4.33 -24.07
C GLY A 168 -2.30 -3.46 -24.26
N THR A 169 -2.27 -2.25 -23.68
CA THR A 169 -1.12 -1.36 -23.71
C THR A 169 -0.23 -1.60 -22.48
N PRO A 170 1.07 -1.91 -22.67
CA PRO A 170 2.00 -2.04 -21.55
C PRO A 170 2.32 -0.68 -20.93
N LEU A 171 2.15 -0.58 -19.61
CA LEU A 171 2.36 0.63 -18.84
C LEU A 171 3.45 0.45 -17.78
N THR A 172 4.17 1.53 -17.51
CA THR A 172 5.00 1.70 -16.31
C THR A 172 4.47 2.86 -15.49
N ALA A 173 4.05 2.62 -14.26
CA ALA A 173 3.66 3.64 -13.30
C ALA A 173 4.75 3.81 -12.24
N THR A 174 5.24 5.03 -12.04
CA THR A 174 6.09 5.38 -10.90
C THR A 174 5.32 6.29 -9.97
N MET A 175 5.22 5.90 -8.70
CA MET A 175 4.47 6.63 -7.69
C MET A 175 5.35 6.87 -6.46
N THR A 176 5.30 8.07 -5.93
CA THR A 176 5.83 8.44 -4.61
C THR A 176 4.68 8.77 -3.69
N ARG A 177 4.54 8.02 -2.60
CA ARG A 177 3.56 8.24 -1.52
C ARG A 177 4.27 8.83 -0.30
N HIS A 178 3.85 10.01 0.14
CA HIS A 178 4.20 10.56 1.44
C HIS A 178 3.19 10.09 2.48
N LEU A 179 3.57 9.06 3.22
CA LEU A 179 2.71 8.38 4.17
C LEU A 179 3.01 8.86 5.59
N SER A 180 1.97 9.05 6.38
CA SER A 180 2.09 9.10 7.84
C SER A 180 1.06 8.21 8.51
N TYR A 181 1.49 7.52 9.56
CA TYR A 181 0.66 6.64 10.39
C TYR A 181 0.79 7.07 11.84
N ASP A 182 -0.35 7.30 12.49
CA ASP A 182 -0.43 7.49 13.93
C ASP A 182 -0.75 6.15 14.58
N LEU A 183 0.01 5.81 15.61
CA LEU A 183 0.01 4.50 16.24
C LEU A 183 -0.23 4.60 17.74
N TRP A 184 -1.06 3.71 18.27
CA TRP A 184 -1.14 3.39 19.69
C TRP A 184 -0.59 1.99 19.97
N PRO A 185 -0.05 1.74 21.17
CA PRO A 185 0.19 0.37 21.62
C PRO A 185 -1.12 -0.41 21.63
N ALA A 186 -1.15 -1.57 20.99
CA ALA A 186 -2.30 -2.45 21.01
C ALA A 186 -2.47 -3.10 22.40
N PRO A 187 -3.69 -3.48 22.80
CA PRO A 187 -3.92 -4.19 24.05
C PRO A 187 -3.24 -5.56 24.04
N ALA A 188 -2.87 -6.03 25.24
CA ALA A 188 -2.23 -7.34 25.39
C ALA A 188 -3.08 -8.46 24.77
N GLY A 189 -2.45 -9.31 23.97
CA GLY A 189 -3.10 -10.41 23.26
C GLY A 189 -3.60 -10.06 21.86
N ASN A 190 -3.43 -8.81 21.40
CA ASN A 190 -3.60 -8.50 19.98
C ASN A 190 -2.51 -9.20 19.15
N ALA A 191 -2.85 -9.54 17.91
CA ALA A 191 -1.92 -10.15 16.94
C ALA A 191 -0.78 -9.21 16.56
N GLN A 192 -1.05 -7.90 16.48
CA GLN A 192 -0.05 -6.86 16.27
C GLN A 192 0.14 -6.05 17.55
N PRO A 193 1.37 -5.64 17.89
CA PRO A 193 1.64 -4.81 19.07
C PRO A 193 1.28 -3.33 18.88
N TRP A 194 0.98 -2.89 17.65
CA TRP A 194 0.55 -1.51 17.36
C TRP A 194 -0.79 -1.48 16.64
N TRP A 195 -1.59 -0.46 16.97
CA TRP A 195 -2.80 -0.10 16.25
C TRP A 195 -2.57 1.16 15.46
N ILE A 196 -2.92 1.13 14.17
CA ILE A 196 -3.09 2.32 13.34
C ILE A 196 -4.41 2.98 13.75
N VAL A 197 -4.31 4.24 14.19
CA VAL A 197 -5.44 5.02 14.70
C VAL A 197 -5.77 6.21 13.81
N ASN A 198 -4.84 6.63 12.97
CA ASN A 198 -5.03 7.66 11.95
C ASN A 198 -3.92 7.57 10.89
N TRP A 199 -4.15 8.16 9.72
CA TRP A 199 -3.17 8.20 8.64
C TRP A 199 -3.32 9.45 7.78
N SER A 200 -2.29 9.71 6.98
CA SER A 200 -2.37 10.67 5.89
C SER A 200 -1.60 10.17 4.68
N LEU A 201 -2.10 10.50 3.51
CA LEU A 201 -1.41 10.31 2.24
C LEU A 201 -1.36 11.64 1.51
N ASP A 202 -0.17 11.94 0.99
CA ASP A 202 -0.02 12.76 -0.21
C ASP A 202 0.71 11.90 -1.24
N TYR A 203 0.36 12.00 -2.53
CA TYR A 203 1.03 11.21 -3.55
C TYR A 203 1.26 12.02 -4.82
N GLU A 204 2.33 11.66 -5.49
CA GLU A 204 2.65 12.11 -6.83
C GLU A 204 3.04 10.89 -7.66
N GLY A 205 2.77 10.94 -8.96
CA GLY A 205 3.11 9.85 -9.84
C GLY A 205 3.07 10.24 -11.31
N GLU A 206 3.67 9.37 -12.11
CA GLU A 206 3.67 9.44 -13.57
C GLU A 206 3.40 8.04 -14.11
N VAL A 207 2.59 7.95 -15.16
CA VAL A 207 2.33 6.71 -15.87
C VAL A 207 2.76 6.88 -17.31
N ILE A 208 3.56 5.94 -17.81
CA ILE A 208 4.17 5.96 -19.14
C ILE A 208 3.63 4.78 -19.94
N ASP A 209 3.17 5.05 -21.16
CA ASP A 209 2.96 4.01 -22.18
C ASP A 209 4.31 3.57 -22.72
N GLU A 210 4.69 2.30 -22.47
CA GLU A 210 5.99 1.77 -22.88
C GLU A 210 6.13 1.69 -24.41
N THR A 211 5.03 1.67 -25.16
CA THR A 211 5.01 1.58 -26.62
C THR A 211 5.43 2.91 -27.26
N THR A 212 4.92 4.01 -26.72
CA THR A 212 5.14 5.36 -27.25
C THR A 212 6.26 6.09 -26.50
N GLY A 213 6.52 5.71 -25.24
CA GLY A 213 7.38 6.43 -24.32
C GLY A 213 6.78 7.75 -23.83
N GLU A 214 5.48 7.95 -24.03
CA GLU A 214 4.77 9.16 -23.63
C GLU A 214 4.03 8.95 -22.30
N ALA A 215 3.93 10.03 -21.51
CA ALA A 215 3.13 10.02 -20.30
C ALA A 215 1.63 9.96 -20.66
N LEU A 216 0.87 9.15 -19.92
CA LEU A 216 -0.59 9.19 -19.96
C LEU A 216 -1.05 10.44 -19.21
N ALA A 217 -1.91 11.22 -19.87
CA ALA A 217 -2.45 12.49 -19.36
C ALA A 217 -3.64 12.26 -18.42
#